data_AF-A0A1S1LXQ7-F1
#
_entry.id   AF-A0A1S1LXQ7-F1
#
_cell.length_a   1.000
_cell.length_b   1.000
_cell.length_c   1.000
_cell.angle_alpha   90.00
_cell.angle_beta   90.00
_cell.angle_gamma   90.00
#
_symmetry.space_group_name_H-M   'P 1'
#
loop_
_entity.id
_entity.type
_entity.pdbx_description
1 polymer ?
#
loop_
_entity_poly.entity_id
_entity_poly.type
_entity_poly.pdbx_seq_one_letter_code
_entity_poly.pdbx_strand_id
1 'polypeptide(L)'
;MTAPLALADPPGGEPLPDTVPAAAGPAPAPALAPPVDNGAVVSGEPGTLRTRDGWILAVAAKDETQLAVAPLTTALSSREYLVGGTFIGAIKGSGTTKLTDGILEAGYQIGCGISADTVDLRFGGNITPQISPAGAPSVGAGVFAQIRPTLKPGTATIIPVTKMAFEEE
;
A
#
# COMPACT_ATOMS: atom_id res chain seq x y z
N MET A 1 -38.39 49.88 -35.59
CA MET A 1 -38.36 51.36 -35.58
C MET A 1 -37.24 51.76 -34.65
N THR A 2 -36.13 52.21 -35.21
CA THR A 2 -34.86 52.52 -34.51
C THR A 2 -35.00 53.80 -33.70
N ALA A 3 -34.52 53.81 -32.46
CA ALA A 3 -34.36 55.04 -31.66
C ALA A 3 -32.87 55.23 -31.30
N PRO A 4 -32.39 56.48 -31.17
CA PRO A 4 -31.01 56.86 -31.43
C PRO A 4 -30.09 56.76 -30.22
N LEU A 5 -28.79 56.71 -30.52
CA LEU A 5 -27.66 56.82 -29.60
C LEU A 5 -27.67 58.17 -28.87
N ALA A 6 -27.63 58.14 -27.54
CA ALA A 6 -27.32 59.30 -26.73
C ALA A 6 -25.81 59.28 -26.41
N LEU A 7 -25.07 60.20 -27.04
CA LEU A 7 -23.70 60.55 -26.66
C LEU A 7 -23.78 61.90 -25.94
N ALA A 8 -23.47 61.91 -24.65
CA ALA A 8 -23.15 63.12 -23.91
C ALA A 8 -21.77 62.90 -23.26
N ASP A 9 -20.80 63.72 -23.68
CA ASP A 9 -19.47 63.88 -23.10
C ASP A 9 -19.58 64.56 -21.71
N PRO A 10 -18.65 64.33 -20.75
CA PRO A 10 -18.91 64.50 -19.32
C PRO A 10 -18.64 65.94 -18.84
N PRO A 11 -19.31 66.39 -17.77
CA PRO A 11 -18.87 67.57 -17.05
C PRO A 11 -17.83 67.20 -15.99
N GLY A 12 -16.69 67.89 -16.05
CA GLY A 12 -15.95 68.30 -14.86
C GLY A 12 -14.82 67.38 -14.43
N GLY A 13 -13.60 67.91 -14.53
CA GLY A 13 -12.37 67.23 -14.14
C GLY A 13 -12.24 67.07 -12.62
N GLU A 14 -12.07 65.83 -12.21
CA GLU A 14 -11.32 65.45 -11.02
C GLU A 14 -10.17 64.58 -11.51
N PRO A 15 -8.89 64.82 -11.12
CA PRO A 15 -7.81 63.93 -11.50
C PRO A 15 -8.05 62.58 -10.82
N LEU A 16 -8.28 61.54 -11.62
CA LEU A 16 -8.28 60.17 -11.13
C LEU A 16 -6.90 59.85 -10.55
N PRO A 17 -6.80 59.23 -9.36
CA PRO A 17 -5.50 58.77 -8.85
C PRO A 17 -4.86 57.77 -9.82
N ASP A 18 -3.59 57.98 -10.16
CA ASP A 18 -2.79 57.26 -11.19
C ASP A 18 -2.54 55.76 -10.90
N THR A 19 -3.32 55.13 -10.03
CA THR A 19 -3.16 53.70 -9.72
C THR A 19 -4.50 53.01 -9.67
N VAL A 20 -4.96 52.56 -10.85
CA VAL A 20 -5.90 51.43 -10.93
C VAL A 20 -5.10 50.19 -10.51
N PRO A 21 -5.47 49.47 -9.44
CA PRO A 21 -4.83 48.20 -9.13
C PRO A 21 -5.03 47.27 -10.33
N ALA A 22 -3.93 46.76 -10.87
CA ALA A 22 -3.97 45.82 -11.97
C ALA A 22 -4.90 44.66 -11.61
N ALA A 23 -5.88 44.38 -12.46
CA ALA A 23 -6.74 43.22 -12.31
C ALA A 23 -5.83 41.98 -12.19
N ALA A 24 -5.95 41.25 -11.08
CA ALA A 24 -5.24 40.00 -10.90
C ALA A 24 -5.58 39.10 -12.10
N GLY A 25 -4.56 38.65 -12.81
CA GLY A 25 -4.72 37.70 -13.91
C GLY A 25 -5.41 36.42 -13.43
N PRO A 26 -5.94 35.59 -14.35
CA PRO A 26 -6.62 34.35 -13.99
C PRO A 26 -5.72 33.52 -13.07
N ALA A 27 -6.25 33.08 -11.93
CA ALA A 27 -5.54 32.16 -11.06
C ALA A 27 -5.19 30.88 -11.86
N PRO A 28 -3.99 30.30 -11.67
CA PRO A 28 -3.66 29.05 -12.32
C PRO A 28 -4.67 27.97 -11.91
N ALA A 29 -5.10 27.17 -12.89
CA ALA A 29 -6.02 26.07 -12.64
C ALA A 29 -5.45 25.14 -11.55
N PRO A 30 -6.29 24.61 -10.64
CA PRO A 30 -5.82 23.69 -9.62
C PRO A 30 -5.15 22.49 -10.30
N ALA A 31 -3.94 22.15 -9.84
CA ALA A 31 -3.27 20.94 -10.28
C ALA A 31 -4.18 19.74 -10.00
N LEU A 32 -4.37 18.88 -11.01
CA LEU A 32 -5.10 17.62 -10.84
C LEU A 32 -4.45 16.84 -9.70
N ALA A 33 -5.26 16.38 -8.77
CA ALA A 33 -4.79 15.53 -7.68
C ALA A 33 -4.04 14.31 -8.26
N PRO A 34 -3.00 13.81 -7.56
CA PRO A 34 -2.35 12.56 -7.96
C PRO A 34 -3.39 11.45 -8.13
N PRO A 35 -3.22 10.55 -9.12
CA PRO A 35 -4.08 9.39 -9.26
C PRO A 35 -4.15 8.62 -7.94
N VAL A 36 -5.37 8.24 -7.54
CA VAL A 36 -5.56 7.36 -6.39
C VAL A 36 -4.97 5.99 -6.71
N ASP A 37 -4.17 5.44 -5.81
CA ASP A 37 -3.71 4.06 -5.92
C ASP A 37 -4.92 3.14 -5.70
N ASN A 38 -5.30 2.41 -6.74
CA ASN A 38 -6.40 1.45 -6.71
C ASN A 38 -5.92 0.03 -6.38
N GLY A 39 -4.62 -0.15 -6.14
CA GLY A 39 -4.00 -1.43 -5.81
C GLY A 39 -3.97 -2.40 -6.98
N ALA A 40 -4.22 -1.99 -8.23
CA ALA A 40 -4.24 -2.90 -9.37
C ALA A 40 -2.88 -3.60 -9.54
N VAL A 41 -2.90 -4.93 -9.67
CA VAL A 41 -1.70 -5.74 -9.92
C VAL A 41 -1.88 -6.60 -11.17
N VAL A 42 -0.76 -7.06 -11.73
CA VAL A 42 -0.80 -8.06 -12.80
C VAL A 42 -1.37 -9.35 -12.22
N SER A 43 -2.38 -9.90 -12.88
CA SER A 43 -2.96 -11.18 -12.48
C SER A 43 -1.99 -12.33 -12.69
N GLY A 44 -2.14 -13.39 -11.89
CA GLY A 44 -1.36 -14.62 -12.04
C GLY A 44 -1.48 -15.22 -13.44
N GLU A 45 -0.36 -15.69 -13.99
CA GLU A 45 -0.32 -16.34 -15.30
C GLU A 45 -1.26 -17.56 -15.32
N PRO A 46 -2.13 -17.70 -16.34
CA PRO A 46 -3.03 -18.84 -16.44
C PRO A 46 -2.27 -20.18 -16.45
N GLY A 47 -2.80 -21.15 -15.70
CA GLY A 47 -2.26 -22.50 -15.62
C GLY A 47 -3.19 -23.51 -16.28
N THR A 48 -2.61 -24.48 -17.01
CA THR A 48 -3.36 -25.62 -17.55
C THR A 48 -2.69 -26.93 -17.18
N LEU A 49 -3.47 -27.90 -16.74
CA LEU A 49 -3.03 -29.24 -16.40
C LEU A 49 -3.87 -30.27 -17.15
N ARG A 50 -3.22 -31.19 -17.84
CA ARG A 50 -3.87 -32.38 -18.38
C ARG A 50 -3.72 -33.53 -17.39
N THR A 51 -4.83 -34.07 -16.93
CA THR A 51 -4.84 -35.22 -16.02
C THR A 51 -4.60 -36.52 -16.79
N ARG A 52 -4.27 -37.59 -16.06
CA ARG A 52 -3.92 -38.88 -16.67
C ARG A 52 -5.11 -39.60 -17.32
N ASP A 53 -6.30 -39.34 -16.82
CA ASP A 53 -7.60 -39.83 -17.32
C ASP A 53 -8.16 -38.97 -18.45
N GLY A 54 -7.49 -37.89 -18.85
CA GLY A 54 -7.79 -37.15 -20.07
C GLY A 54 -8.56 -35.84 -19.89
N TRP A 55 -8.83 -35.42 -18.65
CA TRP A 55 -9.36 -34.08 -18.36
C TRP A 55 -8.32 -32.99 -18.60
N ILE A 56 -8.81 -31.81 -18.96
CA ILE A 56 -8.02 -30.58 -19.05
C ILE A 56 -8.56 -29.62 -18.01
N LEU A 57 -7.76 -29.34 -17.00
CA LEU A 57 -8.04 -28.36 -15.96
C LEU A 57 -7.34 -27.05 -16.34
N ALA A 58 -8.05 -25.93 -16.26
CA ALA A 58 -7.49 -24.61 -16.46
C ALA A 58 -7.86 -23.71 -15.28
N VAL A 59 -6.89 -22.91 -14.84
CA VAL A 59 -7.07 -21.88 -13.82
C VAL A 59 -6.55 -20.56 -14.36
N ALA A 60 -7.24 -19.47 -14.04
CA ALA A 60 -6.82 -18.13 -14.40
C ALA A 60 -7.28 -17.13 -13.34
N ALA A 61 -6.66 -15.96 -13.34
CA ALA A 61 -7.08 -14.82 -12.54
C ALA A 61 -7.25 -13.58 -13.43
N LYS A 62 -8.13 -12.67 -13.01
CA LYS A 62 -8.42 -11.43 -13.74
C LYS A 62 -8.76 -10.31 -12.76
N ASP A 63 -8.40 -9.09 -13.14
CA ASP A 63 -8.75 -7.86 -12.43
C ASP A 63 -8.28 -7.91 -10.96
N GLU A 64 -7.06 -8.44 -10.73
CA GLU A 64 -6.51 -8.55 -9.38
C GLU A 64 -6.10 -7.20 -8.80
N THR A 65 -6.32 -7.06 -7.50
CA THR A 65 -5.96 -5.89 -6.71
C THR A 65 -5.29 -6.34 -5.41
N GLN A 66 -4.27 -5.60 -4.99
CA GLN A 66 -3.56 -5.72 -3.72
C GLN A 66 -3.30 -4.31 -3.19
N LEU A 67 -4.30 -3.73 -2.52
CA LEU A 67 -4.22 -2.39 -1.98
C LEU A 67 -3.60 -2.42 -0.58
N ALA A 68 -2.46 -1.75 -0.40
CA ALA A 68 -1.88 -1.56 0.93
C ALA A 68 -2.78 -0.65 1.77
N VAL A 69 -3.09 -1.06 3.00
CA VAL A 69 -3.88 -0.26 3.94
C VAL A 69 -3.12 -0.04 5.24
N ALA A 70 -3.54 0.98 6.00
CA ALA A 70 -2.98 1.25 7.31
C ALA A 70 -3.22 0.04 8.23
N PRO A 71 -2.17 -0.56 8.84
CA PRO A 71 -2.35 -1.71 9.71
C PRO A 71 -3.23 -1.38 10.91
N LEU A 72 -4.24 -2.22 11.18
CA LEU A 72 -5.11 -2.06 12.36
C LEU A 72 -4.37 -2.10 13.69
N THR A 73 -3.21 -2.76 13.73
CA THR A 73 -2.35 -2.87 14.93
C THR A 73 -1.53 -1.60 15.21
N THR A 74 -1.46 -0.64 14.28
CA THR A 74 -0.60 0.56 14.30
C THR A 74 0.91 0.29 14.41
N ALA A 75 1.33 -0.98 14.44
CA ALA A 75 2.73 -1.35 14.51
C ALA A 75 3.40 -1.08 13.16
N LEU A 76 4.51 -0.32 13.16
CA LEU A 76 5.29 -0.02 11.95
C LEU A 76 5.85 -1.28 11.26
N SER A 77 5.95 -2.38 12.00
CA SER A 77 6.39 -3.69 11.49
C SER A 77 5.26 -4.53 10.88
N SER A 78 4.01 -4.11 11.02
CA SER A 78 2.86 -4.80 10.43
C SER A 78 2.58 -4.27 9.02
N ARG A 79 2.12 -5.16 8.13
CA ARG A 79 1.60 -4.81 6.81
C ARG A 79 0.23 -5.44 6.66
N GLU A 80 -0.68 -4.70 6.04
CA GLU A 80 -2.05 -5.13 5.80
C GLU A 80 -2.42 -4.78 4.35
N TYR A 81 -3.11 -5.69 3.68
CA TYR A 81 -3.51 -5.54 2.30
C TYR A 81 -4.97 -5.95 2.15
N LEU A 82 -5.73 -5.13 1.42
CA LEU A 82 -7.03 -5.52 0.88
C LEU A 82 -6.81 -6.11 -0.50
N VAL A 83 -7.20 -7.36 -0.66
CA VAL A 83 -7.01 -8.10 -1.91
C VAL A 83 -8.35 -8.41 -2.56
N GLY A 84 -8.39 -8.33 -3.88
CA GLY A 84 -9.57 -8.63 -4.68
C GLY A 84 -9.18 -9.16 -6.04
N GLY A 85 -10.10 -9.84 -6.71
CA GLY A 85 -9.87 -10.39 -8.04
C GLY A 85 -10.94 -11.42 -8.42
N THR A 86 -10.98 -11.77 -9.70
CA THR A 86 -11.83 -12.85 -10.20
C THR A 86 -10.95 -14.06 -10.49
N PHE A 87 -11.24 -15.19 -9.83
CA PHE A 87 -10.53 -16.45 -10.03
C PHE A 87 -11.43 -17.42 -10.78
N ILE A 88 -10.88 -17.99 -11.86
CA ILE A 88 -11.64 -18.76 -12.84
C ILE A 88 -11.07 -20.18 -12.86
N GLY A 89 -11.94 -21.17 -12.70
CA GLY A 89 -11.65 -22.58 -12.94
C GLY A 89 -12.47 -23.08 -14.13
N ALA A 90 -11.84 -23.85 -15.02
CA ALA A 90 -12.53 -24.50 -16.13
C ALA A 90 -12.04 -25.94 -16.30
N ILE A 91 -12.99 -26.86 -16.50
CA ILE A 91 -12.71 -28.26 -16.80
C ILE A 91 -13.24 -28.54 -18.20
N LYS A 92 -12.41 -29.17 -19.04
CA LYS A 92 -12.73 -29.55 -20.42
C LYS A 92 -12.25 -30.96 -20.72
N GLY A 93 -12.77 -31.52 -21.81
CA GLY A 93 -12.41 -32.84 -22.30
C GLY A 93 -13.46 -33.88 -21.97
N SER A 94 -13.14 -35.13 -22.28
CA SER A 94 -13.98 -36.30 -22.02
C SER A 94 -13.09 -37.33 -21.31
N GLY A 95 -12.81 -37.07 -20.04
CA GLY A 95 -11.99 -37.99 -19.26
C GLY A 95 -12.67 -39.36 -19.12
N THR A 96 -11.88 -40.39 -18.85
CA THR A 96 -12.39 -41.77 -18.71
C THR A 96 -13.12 -42.02 -17.38
N THR A 97 -13.02 -41.08 -16.44
CA THR A 97 -13.58 -41.12 -15.09
C THR A 97 -14.68 -40.06 -14.97
N LYS A 98 -15.70 -40.31 -14.13
CA LYS A 98 -16.68 -39.29 -13.75
C LYS A 98 -16.02 -38.31 -12.76
N LEU A 99 -16.28 -37.01 -12.89
CA LEU A 99 -15.83 -36.01 -11.93
C LEU A 99 -16.83 -35.98 -10.78
N THR A 100 -16.42 -36.35 -9.57
CA THR A 100 -17.33 -36.33 -8.42
C THR A 100 -17.34 -34.99 -7.72
N ASP A 101 -16.15 -34.40 -7.55
CA ASP A 101 -15.90 -33.26 -6.69
C ASP A 101 -14.64 -32.51 -7.12
N GLY A 102 -14.49 -31.28 -6.65
CA GLY A 102 -13.24 -30.56 -6.72
C GLY A 102 -13.26 -29.22 -5.98
N ILE A 103 -12.07 -28.65 -5.82
CA ILE A 103 -11.87 -27.39 -5.09
C ILE A 103 -11.06 -26.44 -5.96
N LEU A 104 -11.60 -25.24 -6.20
CA LEU A 104 -10.85 -24.10 -6.71
C LEU A 104 -10.37 -23.27 -5.51
N GLU A 105 -9.06 -23.23 -5.30
CA GLU A 105 -8.41 -22.43 -4.26
C GLU A 105 -7.60 -21.30 -4.89
N ALA A 106 -7.85 -20.08 -4.42
CA ALA A 106 -7.06 -18.91 -4.78
C ALA A 106 -6.51 -18.24 -3.53
N GLY A 107 -5.27 -17.78 -3.60
CA GLY A 107 -4.56 -17.21 -2.47
C GLY A 107 -3.27 -16.53 -2.87
N TYR A 108 -2.66 -15.88 -1.89
CA TYR A 108 -1.42 -15.12 -2.05
C TYR A 108 -0.32 -15.73 -1.21
N GLN A 109 0.91 -15.71 -1.74
CA GLN A 109 2.07 -16.14 -0.98
C GLN A 109 2.74 -14.93 -0.34
N ILE A 110 2.77 -14.90 0.99
CA ILE A 110 3.38 -13.84 1.76
C ILE A 110 4.78 -14.29 2.19
N GLY A 111 5.80 -13.61 1.67
CA GLY A 111 7.19 -13.85 2.04
C GLY A 111 7.75 -12.73 2.92
N CYS A 112 8.37 -13.10 4.04
CA CYS A 112 9.33 -12.23 4.72
C CYS A 112 10.74 -12.76 4.45
N GLY A 113 11.70 -11.90 4.09
CA GLY A 113 13.09 -12.33 3.88
C GLY A 113 13.86 -12.55 5.17
N ILE A 114 13.45 -11.85 6.23
CA ILE A 114 14.02 -11.88 7.57
C ILE A 114 12.89 -11.69 8.58
N SER A 115 12.93 -12.47 9.67
CA SER A 115 12.04 -12.31 10.81
C SER A 115 12.85 -11.88 12.03
N ALA A 116 12.38 -10.84 12.72
CA ALA A 116 12.94 -10.45 14.02
C ALA A 116 12.31 -11.36 15.07
N ASP A 117 13.14 -12.19 15.72
CA ASP A 117 12.67 -13.20 16.66
C ASP A 117 12.49 -12.62 18.06
N THR A 118 13.53 -11.97 18.56
CA THR A 118 13.51 -11.29 19.85
C THR A 118 14.32 -10.01 19.71
N VAL A 119 13.73 -8.90 20.18
CA VAL A 119 14.42 -7.61 20.30
C VAL A 119 14.74 -7.43 21.78
N ASP A 120 16.02 -7.58 22.12
CA ASP A 120 16.51 -7.33 23.47
C ASP A 120 16.77 -5.82 23.62
N LEU A 121 15.99 -5.16 24.48
CA LEU A 121 16.19 -3.76 24.86
C LEU A 121 16.81 -3.73 26.26
N ARG A 122 18.08 -3.32 26.33
CA ARG A 122 18.80 -3.16 27.59
C ARG A 122 18.94 -1.68 27.90
N PHE A 123 18.35 -1.26 29.01
CA PHE A 123 18.61 0.04 29.60
C PHE A 123 19.44 -0.14 30.84
N GLY A 124 20.43 0.72 31.04
CA GLY A 124 21.26 0.67 32.22
C GLY A 124 21.94 1.99 32.49
N GLY A 125 22.40 2.13 33.72
CA GLY A 125 23.26 3.21 34.15
C GLY A 125 24.49 2.65 34.84
N ASN A 126 25.59 3.38 34.78
CA ASN A 126 26.77 3.09 35.57
C ASN A 126 27.16 4.32 36.39
N ILE A 127 27.74 4.06 37.54
CA ILE A 127 28.39 5.06 38.39
C ILE A 127 29.82 4.59 38.55
N THR A 128 30.78 5.43 38.19
CA THR A 128 32.21 5.08 38.22
C THR A 128 32.98 6.13 39.03
N PRO A 129 33.58 5.74 40.17
CA PRO A 129 34.47 6.65 40.90
C PRO A 129 35.69 6.96 40.03
N GLN A 130 36.11 8.21 40.00
CA GLN A 130 37.25 8.68 39.21
C GLN A 130 38.01 9.80 39.93
N ILE A 131 39.28 9.98 39.58
CA ILE A 131 40.07 11.11 40.08
C ILE A 131 40.01 12.23 39.04
N SER A 132 39.57 13.40 39.46
CA SER A 132 39.50 14.57 38.59
C SER A 132 40.91 15.02 38.15
N PRO A 133 41.05 15.81 37.08
CA PRO A 133 42.34 16.37 36.68
C PRO A 133 43.05 17.18 37.79
N ALA A 134 42.30 17.68 38.78
CA ALA A 134 42.80 18.37 39.95
C ALA A 134 43.25 17.44 41.10
N GLY A 135 43.22 16.12 40.92
CA GLY A 135 43.62 15.13 41.92
C GLY A 135 42.57 14.83 43.00
N ALA A 136 41.37 15.45 42.93
CA ALA A 136 40.29 15.22 43.90
C ALA A 136 39.41 14.03 43.52
N PRO A 137 38.89 13.25 44.49
CA PRO A 137 37.89 12.21 44.25
C PRO A 137 36.64 12.79 43.61
N SER A 138 36.12 12.10 42.61
CA SER A 138 34.91 12.48 41.89
C SER A 138 34.15 11.24 41.42
N VAL A 139 32.92 11.43 40.97
CA VAL A 139 32.05 10.33 40.52
C VAL A 139 31.51 10.68 39.15
N GLY A 140 31.72 9.78 38.19
CA GLY A 140 31.09 9.85 36.88
C GLY A 140 29.81 9.02 36.87
N ALA A 141 28.80 9.49 36.15
CA ALA A 141 27.60 8.75 35.86
C ALA A 141 27.42 8.63 34.35
N GLY A 142 27.05 7.44 33.89
CA GLY A 142 26.70 7.17 32.51
C GLY A 142 25.36 6.47 32.43
N VAL A 143 24.63 6.73 31.36
CA VAL A 143 23.43 5.96 30.99
C VAL A 143 23.66 5.36 29.62
N PHE A 144 23.13 4.16 29.40
CA PHE A 144 23.18 3.48 28.12
C PHE A 144 21.86 2.80 27.81
N ALA A 145 21.55 2.76 26.53
CA ALA A 145 20.48 1.97 25.97
C ALA A 145 21.07 1.15 24.82
N GLN A 146 20.80 -0.15 24.80
CA GLN A 146 21.26 -1.05 23.75
C GLN A 146 20.09 -1.84 23.20
N ILE A 147 19.98 -1.87 21.87
CA ILE A 147 18.99 -2.65 21.14
C ILE A 147 19.74 -3.77 20.43
N ARG A 148 19.39 -5.02 20.70
CA ARG A 148 19.99 -6.19 20.04
C ARG A 148 18.88 -7.05 19.41
N PRO A 149 18.65 -6.92 18.10
CA PRO A 149 17.73 -7.79 17.40
C PRO A 149 18.41 -9.12 17.04
N THR A 150 17.75 -10.23 17.35
CA THR A 150 18.09 -11.54 16.79
C THR A 150 17.28 -11.77 15.52
N LEU A 151 17.97 -12.01 14.40
CA LEU A 151 17.34 -12.24 13.10
C LEU A 151 17.31 -13.73 12.78
N LYS A 152 16.15 -14.22 12.32
CA LYS A 152 15.98 -15.55 11.73
C LYS A 152 15.73 -15.42 10.22
N PRO A 153 16.12 -16.43 9.42
CA PRO A 153 15.66 -16.52 8.04
C PRO A 153 14.14 -16.42 7.99
N GLY A 154 13.61 -15.62 7.05
CA GLY A 154 12.18 -15.50 6.90
C GLY A 154 11.54 -16.68 6.16
N THR A 155 10.22 -16.76 6.21
CA THR A 155 9.44 -17.85 5.62
C THR A 155 8.42 -17.30 4.62
N ALA A 156 8.05 -18.12 3.65
CA ALA A 156 6.94 -17.85 2.73
C ALA A 156 5.74 -18.70 3.15
N THR A 157 4.58 -18.07 3.35
CA THR A 157 3.33 -18.75 3.72
C THR A 157 2.27 -18.50 2.66
N ILE A 158 1.59 -19.55 2.23
CA ILE A 158 0.45 -19.45 1.33
C ILE A 158 -0.79 -19.18 2.16
N ILE A 159 -1.46 -18.06 1.87
CA ILE A 159 -2.70 -17.67 2.53
C ILE A 159 -3.86 -17.87 1.54
N PRO A 160 -4.73 -18.88 1.75
CA PRO A 160 -5.93 -19.02 0.95
C PRO A 160 -6.89 -17.87 1.23
N VAL A 161 -7.39 -17.24 0.18
CA VAL A 161 -8.37 -16.16 0.25
C VAL A 161 -9.76 -16.67 -0.03
N THR A 162 -9.91 -17.58 -1.00
CA THR A 162 -11.18 -18.21 -1.31
C THR A 162 -11.01 -19.68 -1.65
N LYS A 163 -12.01 -20.48 -1.27
CA LYS A 163 -12.14 -21.89 -1.65
C LYS A 163 -13.56 -22.10 -2.11
N MET A 164 -13.73 -22.58 -3.34
CA MET A 164 -15.04 -22.96 -3.88
C MET A 164 -15.03 -24.46 -4.16
N ALA A 165 -15.94 -25.18 -3.52
CA ALA A 165 -16.21 -26.58 -3.84
C ALA A 165 -17.19 -26.65 -5.02
N PHE A 166 -17.00 -27.62 -5.89
CA PHE A 166 -17.98 -27.97 -6.91
C PHE A 166 -18.22 -29.47 -6.87
N GLU A 167 -19.48 -29.83 -7.06
CA GLU A 167 -19.97 -31.20 -7.18
C GLU A 167 -20.61 -31.32 -8.57
N GLU A 168 -20.47 -32.47 -9.21
CA GLU A 168 -21.19 -32.75 -10.45
C GLU A 168 -22.59 -33.27 -10.11
N GLU A 169 -23.65 -32.67 -10.69
CA GLU A 169 -25.02 -33.17 -10.60
C GLU A 169 -25.18 -34.53 -11.32
#